data_AF-A0A6M1U6R6-F1
#
_entry.id   AF-A0A6M1U6R6-F1
#
_cell.length_a   1.000
_cell.length_b   1.000
_cell.length_c   1.000
_cell.angle_alpha   90.00
_cell.angle_beta   90.00
_cell.angle_gamma   90.00
#
_symmetry.space_group_name_H-M   'P 1'
#
loop_
_entity.id
_entity.type
_entity.pdbx_description
1 polymer ?
#
loop_
_entity_poly.entity_id
_entity_poly.type
_entity_poly.pdbx_seq_one_letter_code
_entity_poly.pdbx_strand_id
1 'polypeptide(L)' 'MWTVIYIAPSAKIAERIQQRLTDEGFLVRVREAKVSKQYEILVPEGEVHEVQEVLGTILH' A
#
# COMPACT_ATOMS: atom_id res chain seq x y z
N MET A 1 3.24 14.77 1.70
CA MET A 1 1.92 14.36 2.26
C MET A 1 1.79 12.83 2.13
N TRP A 2 0.76 12.20 2.71
CA TRP A 2 0.50 10.76 2.53
C TRP A 2 -0.58 10.54 1.48
N THR A 3 -0.31 9.70 0.50
CA THR A 3 -1.19 9.45 -0.65
C THR A 3 -1.63 7.99 -0.66
N VAL A 4 -2.93 7.76 -0.87
CA VAL A 4 -3.49 6.41 -1.01
C VAL A 4 -3.15 5.88 -2.41
N ILE A 5 -2.41 4.79 -2.50
CA ILE A 5 -2.00 4.16 -3.77
C ILE A 5 -2.84 2.94 -4.12
N TYR A 6 -3.45 2.30 -3.12
CA TYR A 6 -4.18 1.07 -3.29
C TYR A 6 -5.20 0.87 -2.17
N ILE A 7 -6.31 0.19 -2.48
CA ILE A 7 -7.35 -0.18 -1.52
C ILE A 7 -7.49 -1.70 -1.57
N ALA A 8 -6.92 -2.37 -0.58
CA ALA A 8 -6.99 -3.81 -0.44
C ALA A 8 -8.37 -4.24 0.10
N PRO A 9 -8.96 -5.33 -0.43
CA PRO A 9 -10.26 -5.82 0.03
C PRO A 9 -10.21 -6.65 1.32
N SER A 10 -9.01 -6.89 1.88
CA SER A 10 -8.82 -7.63 3.13
C SER A 10 -7.50 -7.26 3.80
N ALA A 11 -7.43 -7.43 5.13
CA ALA A 11 -6.23 -7.12 5.94
C ALA A 11 -5.02 -7.91 5.45
N LYS A 12 -5.22 -9.19 5.13
CA LYS A 12 -4.16 -10.10 4.68
C LYS A 12 -3.48 -9.62 3.39
N ILE A 13 -4.24 -9.05 2.46
CA ILE A 13 -3.68 -8.49 1.22
C ILE A 13 -2.93 -7.19 1.53
N ALA A 14 -3.50 -6.34 2.39
CA ALA A 14 -2.87 -5.08 2.79
C ALA A 14 -1.53 -5.31 3.50
N GLU A 15 -1.48 -6.24 4.44
CA GLU A 15 -0.25 -6.62 5.15
C GLU A 15 0.79 -7.21 4.19
N ARG A 16 0.38 -8.07 3.25
CA ARG A 16 1.31 -8.63 2.26
C ARG A 16 1.93 -7.52 1.39
N ILE A 17 1.12 -6.57 0.92
CA ILE A 17 1.63 -5.46 0.10
C ILE A 17 2.54 -4.56 0.95
N GLN A 18 2.13 -4.23 2.18
CA GLN A 18 2.96 -3.45 3.10
C GLN A 18 4.31 -4.12 3.31
N GLN A 19 4.34 -5.42 3.65
CA GLN A 19 5.58 -6.13 3.88
C GLN A 19 6.50 -6.11 2.67
N ARG A 20 5.96 -6.36 1.46
CA ARG A 20 6.76 -6.33 0.22
C ARG A 20 7.37 -4.96 -0.05
N LEU A 21 6.58 -3.89 0.10
CA LEU A 21 7.06 -2.54 -0.11
C LEU A 21 8.05 -2.10 0.98
N THR A 22 7.85 -2.52 2.23
CA THR A 22 8.80 -2.26 3.33
C THR A 22 10.11 -3.04 3.16
N ASP A 23 10.07 -4.25 2.60
CA ASP A 23 11.26 -5.06 2.29
C ASP A 23 12.14 -4.38 1.22
N GLU A 24 11.52 -3.73 0.25
CA GLU A 24 12.18 -2.89 -0.77
C GLU A 24 12.70 -1.54 -0.21
N GLY A 25 12.36 -1.21 1.05
CA GLY A 25 12.81 0.01 1.73
C GLY A 25 11.83 1.19 1.70
N PHE A 26 10.62 1.00 1.17
CA PHE A 26 9.61 2.07 1.11
C PHE A 26 8.85 2.24 2.42
N LEU A 27 8.48 3.49 2.72
CA LEU A 27 7.62 3.83 3.85
C LEU A 27 6.15 3.58 3.51
N VAL A 28 5.53 2.61 4.17
CA VAL A 28 4.12 2.24 3.91
C VAL A 28 3.28 2.22 5.18
N ARG A 29 2.12 2.87 5.12
CA ARG A 29 1.09 2.83 6.16
C ARG A 29 -0.15 2.15 5.65
N VAL A 30 -0.73 1.28 6.48
CA VAL A 30 -2.03 0.67 6.20
C VAL A 30 -3.06 1.29 7.15
N ARG A 31 -4.22 1.68 6.60
CA ARG A 31 -5.34 2.20 7.37
C ARG A 31 -6.61 1.44 7.03
N GLU A 32 -7.36 1.02 8.04
CA GLU A 32 -8.67 0.41 7.84
C GLU A 32 -9.72 1.48 7.51
N ALA A 33 -10.50 1.26 6.45
CA ALA A 33 -11.62 2.12 6.10
C ALA A 33 -12.77 1.91 7.08
N LYS A 34 -13.39 3.00 7.57
CA LYS A 34 -14.42 2.93 8.63
C LYS A 34 -15.74 2.26 8.20
N VAL A 35 -16.02 2.23 6.90
CA VAL A 35 -17.36 1.87 6.36
C VAL A 35 -17.36 0.51 5.67
N SER A 36 -16.18 0.01 5.30
CA SER A 36 -16.00 -1.23 4.56
C SER A 36 -14.78 -1.96 5.14
N LYS A 37 -14.76 -3.30 5.13
CA LYS A 37 -13.57 -4.11 5.50
C LYS A 37 -12.45 -3.99 4.45
N GLN A 38 -12.15 -2.77 4.06
CA GLN A 38 -11.16 -2.38 3.08
C GLN A 38 -10.01 -1.68 3.78
N TYR A 39 -8.83 -1.79 3.20
CA TYR A 39 -7.60 -1.32 3.81
C TYR A 39 -6.89 -0.42 2.80
N GLU A 40 -6.77 0.84 3.15
CA GLU A 40 -6.06 1.85 2.37
C GLU A 40 -4.56 1.69 2.62
N ILE A 41 -3.79 1.60 1.54
CA ILE A 41 -2.34 1.58 1.57
C ILE A 41 -1.87 2.97 1.19
N LEU A 42 -1.14 3.61 2.11
CA LEU A 42 -0.64 4.96 1.98
C LEU A 42 0.88 4.98 1.92
N VAL A 43 1.42 5.83 1.06
CA VAL A 43 2.86 6.08 0.95
C VAL A 43 3.15 7.59 0.88
N PRO A 44 4.38 8.03 1.18
CA PRO A 44 4.80 9.40 0.98
C PRO A 44 4.65 9.79 -0.48
N GLU A 45 4.09 10.98 -0.72
CA GLU A 45 3.88 11.52 -2.07
C GLU A 45 5.14 11.50 -2.95
N GLY A 46 6.32 11.70 -2.35
CA GLY A 46 7.61 11.66 -3.07
C GLY A 46 8.00 10.29 -3.60
N GLU A 47 7.43 9.21 -3.06
CA GLU A 47 7.74 7.82 -3.43
C GLU A 47 6.61 7.16 -4.24
N VAL A 48 5.52 7.88 -4.52
CA VAL A 48 4.32 7.31 -5.18
C VAL A 48 4.66 6.68 -6.53
N HIS A 49 5.53 7.32 -7.32
CA HIS A 49 5.88 6.82 -8.66
C HIS A 49 6.61 5.48 -8.59
N GLU A 50 7.68 5.41 -7.79
CA GLU A 50 8.50 4.21 -7.61
C GLU A 50 7.67 3.07 -6.99
N VAL A 51 6.86 3.39 -5.98
CA VAL A 51 5.97 2.41 -5.36
C VAL A 51 4.93 1.88 -6.35
N GLN A 52 4.41 2.70 -7.26
CA GLN A 52 3.46 2.22 -8.27
C GLN A 52 4.09 1.22 -9.24
N GLU A 53 5.34 1.43 -9.64
CA GLU A 53 6.08 0.49 -10.47
C GLU A 53 6.26 -0.85 -9.76
N VAL A 54 6.71 -0.83 -8.50
CA VAL A 54 6.90 -2.03 -7.69
C VAL A 54 5.57 -2.73 -7.39
N LEU A 55 4.52 -1.97 -7.05
CA LEU A 55 3.18 -2.51 -6.80
C LEU A 55 2.64 -3.27 -8.01
N GLY A 56 2.88 -2.77 -9.22
CA GLY A 56 2.52 -3.45 -10.47
C GLY A 56 3.14 -4.85 -10.56
N THR A 57 4.37 -5.02 -10.12
CA THR A 57 5.05 -6.34 -10.09
C THR A 57 4.58 -7.25 -8.96
N ILE A 58 4.04 -6.69 -7.87
CA ILE A 58 3.52 -7.46 -6.73
C ILE A 58 2.13 -8.04 -7.03
N LEU A 59 1.33 -7.34 -7.83
CA LEU A 59 -0.06 -7.70 -8.14
C LEU A 59 -0.22 -8.60 -9.38
N HIS A 60 0.82 -8.71 -10.22
CA HIS A 60 0.86 -9.58 -11.40
C HIS A 60 1.44 -10.95 -11.06
#